data_AF-A0ABD5J3J6-F1
#
_entry.id   AF-A0ABD5J3J6-F1
#
_cell.length_a   1.000
_cell.length_b   1.000
_cell.length_c   1.000
_cell.angle_alpha   90.00
_cell.angle_beta   90.00
_cell.angle_gamma   90.00
#
_symmetry.space_group_name_H-M   'P 1'
#
loop_
_entity.id
_entity.type
_entity.pdbx_description
1 polymer ?
#
loop_
_entity_poly.entity_id
_entity_poly.type
_entity_poly.pdbx_seq_one_letter_code
_entity_poly.pdbx_strand_id
1 'polypeptide(L)'
;MNATAVTPSRRALVSTERRPEAARPPASGGTSWLLPSEPSSVPRARRLTIAQLGVWSLHDFSDDAELLVSELVTNALRHAGGPIRLTFSLCSVDRAFRCEVADEDPGQPRVRRTCGDDEGGRGLHLLDLLSRCWGSTCTEAGKVVWFELHPPALALEAALEKGT
;
A
#
# COMPACT_ATOMS: atom_id res chain seq x y z
N MET A 1 -32.48 18.50 -50.60
CA MET A 1 -31.81 17.21 -50.91
C MET A 1 -30.48 17.18 -50.16
N ASN A 2 -30.25 16.08 -49.44
CA ASN A 2 -29.18 15.70 -48.50
C ASN A 2 -27.77 16.31 -48.69
N ALA A 3 -27.07 16.60 -47.59
CA ALA A 3 -26.25 15.60 -46.89
C ALA A 3 -25.60 16.17 -45.61
N THR A 4 -25.95 15.56 -44.48
CA THR A 4 -25.25 15.65 -43.18
C THR A 4 -23.98 14.79 -43.25
N ALA A 5 -22.82 15.36 -42.90
CA ALA A 5 -21.59 14.61 -42.62
C ALA A 5 -21.05 15.12 -41.27
N VAL A 6 -21.45 14.48 -40.16
CA VAL A 6 -20.70 13.45 -39.42
C VAL A 6 -19.27 13.88 -39.05
N THR A 7 -19.17 14.45 -37.86
CA THR A 7 -17.95 14.65 -37.07
C THR A 7 -17.34 13.30 -36.67
N PRO A 8 -16.03 13.04 -36.82
CA PRO A 8 -15.40 11.93 -36.14
C PRO A 8 -15.08 12.31 -34.69
N SER A 9 -15.77 11.63 -33.78
CA SER A 9 -15.63 11.67 -32.32
C SER A 9 -14.21 11.31 -31.86
N ARG A 10 -13.54 12.24 -31.17
CA ARG A 10 -12.31 11.97 -30.42
C ARG A 10 -12.71 11.33 -29.09
N ARG A 11 -12.66 9.99 -29.07
CA ARG A 11 -12.89 9.11 -27.92
C ARG A 11 -12.05 9.60 -26.73
N ALA A 12 -12.69 10.17 -25.72
CA ALA A 12 -12.06 10.54 -24.46
C ALA A 12 -11.57 9.27 -23.78
N LEU A 13 -10.25 9.13 -23.65
CA LEU A 13 -9.63 8.18 -22.75
C LEU A 13 -9.93 8.69 -21.34
N VAL A 14 -10.90 8.08 -20.67
CA VAL A 14 -11.10 8.25 -19.23
C VAL A 14 -9.95 7.52 -18.55
N SER A 15 -8.84 8.23 -18.36
CA SER A 15 -7.77 7.85 -17.45
C SER A 15 -8.23 8.16 -16.04
N THR A 16 -8.93 7.23 -15.40
CA THR A 16 -9.25 7.30 -13.97
C THR A 16 -8.01 6.92 -13.16
N GLU A 17 -6.94 7.70 -13.27
CA GLU A 17 -5.77 7.57 -12.40
C GLU A 17 -6.15 8.10 -11.01
N ARG A 18 -6.42 7.19 -10.05
CA ARG A 18 -6.66 7.56 -8.65
C ARG A 18 -5.39 8.20 -8.08
N ARG A 19 -5.45 9.50 -7.83
CA ARG A 19 -4.37 10.31 -7.26
C ARG A 19 -3.99 9.78 -5.85
N PRO A 20 -2.70 9.75 -5.45
CA PRO A 20 -2.33 9.45 -4.07
C PRO A 20 -3.05 10.41 -3.13
N GLU A 21 -3.70 9.85 -2.12
CA GLU A 21 -4.46 10.63 -1.14
C GLU A 21 -3.48 11.46 -0.30
N ALA A 22 -3.92 12.65 0.14
CA ALA A 22 -3.09 13.57 0.93
C ALA A 22 -2.53 12.87 2.18
N ALA A 23 -1.42 13.41 2.71
CA ALA A 23 -0.70 12.89 3.86
C ALA A 23 -1.66 12.56 5.04
N ARG A 24 -2.00 11.28 5.17
CA ARG A 24 -2.75 10.78 6.31
C ARG A 24 -1.77 10.60 7.48
N PRO A 25 -2.11 11.04 8.70
CA PRO A 25 -1.25 10.79 9.85
C PRO A 25 -1.12 9.27 10.07
N PRO A 26 0.03 8.81 10.62
CA PRO A 26 0.20 7.41 10.98
C PRO A 26 -0.92 6.96 11.92
N ALA A 27 -1.33 5.70 11.80
CA ALA A 27 -2.40 5.21 12.64
C ALA A 27 -1.97 5.20 14.13
N SER A 28 -2.83 5.72 15.01
CA SER A 28 -2.62 5.69 16.46
C SER A 28 -2.94 4.31 17.01
N GLY A 29 -2.06 3.33 16.75
CA GLY A 29 -2.21 1.95 17.22
C GLY A 29 -1.86 0.92 16.16
N GLY A 30 -1.66 -0.33 16.58
CA GLY A 30 -1.32 -1.43 15.70
C GLY A 30 -0.12 -2.26 16.16
N THR A 31 0.25 -3.24 15.36
CA THR A 31 1.41 -4.09 15.62
C THR A 31 2.56 -3.64 14.72
N SER A 32 3.74 -3.40 15.33
CA SER A 32 4.90 -2.86 14.63
C SER A 32 6.13 -3.73 14.82
N TRP A 33 6.91 -3.89 13.75
CA TRP A 33 8.17 -4.63 13.74
C TRP A 33 9.26 -3.78 13.08
N LEU A 34 10.46 -3.82 13.67
CA LEU A 34 11.65 -3.28 13.05
C LEU A 34 12.32 -4.39 12.23
N LEU A 35 12.57 -4.11 10.95
CA LEU A 35 13.23 -5.03 10.03
C LEU A 35 14.58 -4.44 9.60
N PRO A 36 15.66 -5.24 9.62
CA PRO A 36 16.96 -4.80 9.11
C PRO A 36 16.91 -4.56 7.59
N SER A 37 17.81 -3.72 7.08
CA SER A 37 17.90 -3.35 5.67
C SER A 37 18.60 -4.41 4.82
N GLU A 38 18.06 -5.63 4.83
CA GLU A 38 18.63 -6.79 4.14
C GLU A 38 17.55 -7.52 3.31
N PRO A 39 17.93 -8.21 2.22
CA PRO A 39 16.97 -8.91 1.36
C PRO A 39 16.11 -9.95 2.10
N SER A 40 16.62 -10.56 3.18
CA SER A 40 15.89 -11.49 4.06
C SER A 40 14.72 -10.86 4.79
N SER A 41 14.63 -9.53 4.84
CA SER A 41 13.49 -8.82 5.43
C SER A 41 12.22 -8.95 4.59
N VAL A 42 12.30 -9.18 3.27
CA VAL A 42 11.11 -9.41 2.42
C VAL A 42 10.36 -10.70 2.80
N PRO A 43 10.98 -11.89 2.81
CA PRO A 43 10.29 -13.11 3.26
C PRO A 43 9.96 -13.11 4.75
N ARG A 44 10.62 -12.26 5.56
CA ARG A 44 10.22 -12.02 6.95
C ARG A 44 8.94 -11.20 7.03
N ALA A 45 8.82 -10.13 6.24
CA ALA A 45 7.62 -9.31 6.17
C ALA A 45 6.40 -10.13 5.75
N ARG A 46 6.52 -10.98 4.72
CA ARG A 46 5.46 -11.92 4.31
C ARG A 46 4.93 -12.77 5.46
N ARG A 47 5.85 -13.41 6.20
CA ARG A 47 5.49 -14.25 7.36
C ARG A 47 4.82 -13.46 8.47
N LEU A 48 5.26 -12.22 8.72
CA LEU A 48 4.62 -11.34 9.70
C LEU A 48 3.21 -10.93 9.25
N THR A 49 3.01 -10.65 7.95
CA THR A 49 1.68 -10.38 7.37
C THR A 49 0.73 -11.54 7.60
N ILE A 50 1.11 -12.75 7.19
CA ILE A 50 0.26 -13.94 7.36
C ILE A 50 -0.05 -14.18 8.84
N ALA A 51 0.97 -14.10 9.71
CA ALA A 51 0.80 -14.31 11.15
C ALA A 51 -0.17 -13.27 11.76
N GLN A 52 0.01 -11.99 11.44
CA GLN A 52 -0.83 -10.93 11.99
C GLN A 52 -2.26 -10.99 11.47
N LEU A 53 -2.45 -11.25 10.16
CA LEU A 53 -3.79 -11.44 9.60
C LEU A 53 -4.46 -12.68 10.20
N GLY A 54 -3.71 -13.73 10.50
CA GLY A 54 -4.20 -14.89 11.26
C GLY A 54 -4.70 -14.53 12.66
N VAL A 55 -3.95 -13.70 13.40
CA VAL A 55 -4.38 -13.17 14.72
C VAL A 55 -5.69 -12.38 14.58
N TRP A 56 -5.82 -11.60 13.52
CA TRP A 56 -7.04 -10.84 13.21
C TRP A 56 -8.13 -11.65 12.50
N SER A 57 -7.94 -12.95 12.28
CA SER A 57 -8.90 -13.82 11.56
C SER A 57 -9.20 -13.37 10.12
N LEU A 58 -8.29 -12.63 9.48
CA LEU A 58 -8.36 -12.12 8.11
C LEU A 58 -7.61 -13.02 7.10
N HIS A 59 -7.69 -14.35 7.27
CA HIS A 59 -6.93 -15.32 6.48
C HIS A 59 -7.30 -15.30 4.98
N ASP A 60 -8.58 -15.17 4.63
CA ASP A 60 -9.03 -15.12 3.22
C ASP A 60 -8.54 -13.88 2.44
N PHE A 61 -7.94 -12.91 3.14
CA PHE A 61 -7.46 -11.65 2.62
C PHE A 61 -5.92 -11.60 2.56
N SER A 62 -5.24 -12.67 2.99
CA SER A 62 -3.79 -12.71 3.13
C SER A 62 -3.04 -12.56 1.81
N ASP A 63 -3.59 -13.03 0.70
CA ASP A 63 -2.86 -13.11 -0.58
C ASP A 63 -2.58 -11.70 -1.13
N ASP A 64 -3.61 -10.86 -1.21
CA ASP A 64 -3.48 -9.47 -1.68
C ASP A 64 -2.63 -8.63 -0.71
N ALA A 65 -2.84 -8.81 0.60
CA ALA A 65 -2.08 -8.10 1.62
C ALA A 65 -0.60 -8.51 1.62
N GLU A 66 -0.28 -9.81 1.50
CA GLU A 66 1.08 -10.31 1.42
C GLU A 66 1.79 -9.78 0.18
N LEU A 67 1.13 -9.78 -0.97
CA LEU A 67 1.68 -9.26 -2.22
C LEU A 67 2.02 -7.76 -2.06
N LEU A 68 1.07 -6.95 -1.62
CA LEU A 68 1.29 -5.50 -1.47
C LEU A 68 2.34 -5.17 -0.39
N VAL A 69 2.36 -5.90 0.73
CA VAL A 69 3.43 -5.74 1.74
C VAL A 69 4.78 -6.07 1.14
N SER A 70 4.87 -7.15 0.35
CA SER A 70 6.14 -7.56 -0.28
C SER A 70 6.67 -6.51 -1.23
N GLU A 71 5.81 -5.95 -2.07
CA GLU A 71 6.17 -4.88 -3.00
C GLU A 71 6.59 -3.62 -2.25
N LEU A 72 5.83 -3.23 -1.22
CA LEU A 72 6.11 -2.04 -0.44
C LEU A 72 7.43 -2.16 0.33
N VAL A 73 7.69 -3.30 0.97
CA VAL A 73 8.94 -3.59 1.70
C VAL A 73 10.11 -3.71 0.73
N THR A 74 9.94 -4.32 -0.43
CA THR A 74 10.99 -4.38 -1.45
C THR A 74 11.36 -2.99 -1.95
N ASN A 75 10.37 -2.14 -2.19
CA ASN A 75 10.59 -0.74 -2.56
C ASN A 75 11.31 0.03 -1.45
N ALA A 76 10.88 -0.14 -0.19
CA ALA A 76 11.54 0.48 0.95
C ALA A 76 13.00 0.01 1.07
N LEU A 77 13.29 -1.29 1.01
CA LEU A 77 14.67 -1.81 1.11
C LEU A 77 15.59 -1.36 -0.03
N ARG A 78 15.05 -1.14 -1.24
CA ARG A 78 15.82 -0.59 -2.37
C ARG A 78 16.22 0.87 -2.18
N HIS A 79 15.47 1.60 -1.35
CA HIS A 79 15.61 3.04 -1.19
C HIS A 79 16.01 3.50 0.21
N ALA A 80 15.90 2.63 1.22
CA ALA A 80 16.22 2.95 2.60
C ALA A 80 17.72 2.84 2.84
N GLY A 81 18.31 3.90 3.40
CA GLY A 81 19.68 3.87 3.95
C GLY A 81 19.79 3.26 5.35
N GLY A 82 18.70 2.73 5.91
CA GLY A 82 18.59 2.31 7.31
C GLY A 82 17.42 1.35 7.54
N PRO A 83 17.23 0.85 8.77
CA PRO A 83 16.21 -0.14 9.09
C PRO A 83 14.81 0.37 8.76
N ILE A 84 13.91 -0.54 8.40
CA ILE A 84 12.53 -0.19 8.07
C ILE A 84 11.60 -0.62 9.20
N ARG A 85 10.58 0.18 9.48
CA ARG A 85 9.52 -0.13 10.44
C ARG A 85 8.27 -0.51 9.68
N LEU A 86 7.84 -1.76 9.83
CA LEU A 86 6.58 -2.28 9.30
C LEU A 86 5.51 -2.19 10.40
N THR A 87 4.41 -1.51 10.14
CA THR A 87 3.29 -1.38 11.07
C THR A 87 2.00 -1.79 10.38
N PHE A 88 1.21 -2.64 11.04
CA PHE A 88 -0.14 -2.98 10.63
C PHE A 88 -1.15 -2.43 11.63
N SER A 89 -2.24 -1.88 11.12
CA SER A 89 -3.36 -1.38 11.92
C SER A 89 -4.70 -1.69 11.27
N LEU A 90 -5.74 -1.81 12.09
CA LEU A 90 -7.13 -1.88 11.65
C LEU A 90 -7.82 -0.57 11.99
N CYS A 91 -8.43 0.07 11.00
CA CYS A 91 -9.28 1.23 11.22
C CYS A 91 -10.73 0.79 11.36
N SER A 92 -11.30 0.91 12.56
CA SER A 92 -12.70 0.56 12.82
C SER A 92 -13.70 1.44 12.08
N VAL A 93 -13.37 2.74 11.91
CA VAL A 93 -14.24 3.72 11.25
C VAL A 93 -14.30 3.47 9.74
N ASP A 94 -13.14 3.34 9.10
CA ASP A 94 -13.03 3.14 7.66
C ASP A 94 -13.15 1.69 7.22
N ARG A 95 -13.21 0.77 8.18
CA ARG A 95 -13.24 -0.67 7.94
C ARG A 95 -12.11 -1.15 7.03
N ALA A 96 -10.90 -0.71 7.35
CA ALA A 96 -9.73 -0.89 6.50
C ALA A 96 -8.57 -1.53 7.27
N PHE A 97 -7.86 -2.43 6.60
CA PHE A 97 -6.52 -2.84 6.98
C PHE A 97 -5.54 -1.81 6.42
N ARG A 98 -4.67 -1.27 7.26
CA ARG A 98 -3.63 -0.34 6.85
C ARG A 98 -2.25 -0.93 7.13
N CYS A 99 -1.41 -0.92 6.10
CA CYS A 99 0.00 -1.22 6.19
C CYS A 99 0.79 0.08 6.04
N GLU A 100 1.77 0.27 6.92
CA GLU A 100 2.69 1.40 6.90
C GLU A 100 4.12 0.87 6.94
N VAL A 101 4.97 1.38 6.04
CA VAL A 101 6.41 1.13 6.03
C VAL A 101 7.10 2.47 6.20
N ALA A 102 7.75 2.66 7.34
CA ALA A 102 8.59 3.81 7.60
C ALA A 102 10.05 3.45 7.35
N ASP A 103 10.78 4.32 6.64
CA ASP A 103 12.22 4.29 6.53
C ASP A 103 12.83 5.59 7.09
N GLU A 104 14.07 5.51 7.54
CA GLU A 104 14.83 6.63 8.10
C GLU A 104 15.47 7.52 7.01
N ASP A 105 15.17 7.28 5.73
CA ASP A 105 15.69 8.08 4.63
C ASP A 105 14.76 9.30 4.38
N PRO A 106 15.26 10.54 4.54
CA PRO A 106 14.50 11.75 4.24
C PRO A 106 14.26 11.97 2.73
N GLY A 107 14.80 11.10 1.87
CA GLY A 107 14.58 11.12 0.43
C GLY A 107 13.10 11.02 0.08
N GLN A 108 12.58 12.06 -0.59
CA GLN A 108 11.21 12.05 -1.13
C GLN A 108 10.96 10.77 -1.94
N PRO A 109 9.81 10.11 -1.77
CA PRO A 109 9.38 9.07 -2.70
C PRO A 109 9.14 9.76 -4.03
N ARG A 110 10.13 9.71 -4.92
CA ARG A 110 9.92 10.15 -6.29
C ARG A 110 9.01 9.11 -6.91
N VAL A 111 7.73 9.44 -7.07
CA VAL A 111 6.82 8.79 -8.02
C VAL A 111 7.41 9.02 -9.41
N ARG A 112 8.44 8.24 -9.75
CA ARG A 112 9.04 8.28 -11.07
C ARG A 112 8.18 7.37 -11.92
N ARG A 113 7.43 7.93 -12.88
CA ARG A 113 6.86 7.16 -13.98
C ARG A 113 8.03 6.42 -14.62
N THR A 114 8.14 5.14 -14.32
CA THR A 114 9.14 4.25 -14.91
C THR A 114 8.84 4.18 -16.40
N CYS A 115 9.73 4.74 -17.20
CA CYS A 115 9.72 4.58 -18.63
C CYS A 115 10.06 3.11 -18.91
N GLY A 116 9.06 2.34 -19.31
CA GLY A 116 9.19 1.17 -20.19
C GLY A 116 9.90 -0.10 -19.70
N ASP A 117 10.89 -0.02 -18.80
CA ASP A 117 11.79 -1.17 -18.55
C ASP A 117 12.29 -1.31 -17.09
N ASP A 118 11.91 -0.40 -16.18
CA ASP A 118 12.19 -0.55 -14.74
C ASP A 118 11.12 -1.47 -14.10
N GLU A 119 11.52 -2.63 -13.59
CA GLU A 119 10.66 -3.52 -12.78
C GLU A 119 9.99 -2.80 -11.59
N GLY A 120 10.55 -1.67 -11.14
CA GLY A 120 10.00 -0.81 -10.09
C GLY A 120 8.66 -0.14 -10.42
N GLY A 121 8.23 -0.15 -11.69
CA GLY A 121 6.92 0.39 -12.09
C GLY A 121 5.74 -0.50 -11.73
N ARG A 122 5.96 -1.80 -11.53
CA ARG A 122 4.90 -2.76 -11.24
C ARG A 122 4.40 -2.65 -9.80
N GLY A 123 5.28 -2.35 -8.83
CA GLY A 123 4.90 -2.26 -7.42
C GLY A 123 3.88 -1.15 -7.14
N LEU A 124 4.08 0.05 -7.69
CA LEU A 124 3.10 1.14 -7.58
C LEU A 124 1.83 0.84 -8.38
N HIS A 125 1.94 0.18 -9.53
CA HIS A 125 0.79 -0.24 -10.31
C HIS A 125 -0.07 -1.28 -9.56
N LEU A 126 0.54 -2.20 -8.82
CA LEU A 126 -0.17 -3.15 -7.96
C LEU A 126 -0.89 -2.44 -6.81
N LEU A 127 -0.28 -1.41 -6.22
CA LEU A 127 -0.96 -0.55 -5.24
C LEU A 127 -2.15 0.16 -5.87
N ASP A 128 -2.02 0.74 -7.06
CA ASP A 128 -3.14 1.39 -7.77
C ASP A 128 -4.30 0.44 -8.09
N LEU A 129 -4.00 -0.83 -8.40
CA LEU A 129 -4.99 -1.84 -8.76
C LEU A 129 -5.69 -2.44 -7.55
N LEU A 130 -4.94 -2.78 -6.50
CA LEU A 130 -5.43 -3.60 -5.39
C LEU A 130 -5.79 -2.78 -4.15
N SER A 131 -5.12 -1.66 -3.89
CA SER A 131 -5.39 -0.85 -2.71
C SER A 131 -6.67 -0.01 -2.86
N ARG A 132 -7.35 0.24 -1.74
CA ARG A 132 -8.42 1.25 -1.65
C ARG A 132 -7.82 2.62 -1.94
N CYS A 133 -6.76 2.93 -1.21
CA CYS A 133 -5.94 4.12 -1.34
C CYS A 133 -4.54 3.82 -0.81
N TRP A 134 -3.59 4.61 -1.28
CA TRP A 134 -2.22 4.57 -0.80
C TRP A 134 -1.66 5.99 -0.84
N GLY A 135 -0.59 6.21 -0.09
CA GLY A 135 0.04 7.50 -0.01
C GLY A 135 1.41 7.43 0.64
N SER A 136 2.04 8.60 0.72
CA SER A 136 3.31 8.76 1.39
C SER A 136 3.33 10.04 2.20
N THR A 137 3.78 9.95 3.45
CA THR A 137 3.91 11.07 4.37
C THR A 137 5.39 11.21 4.74
N CYS A 138 5.99 12.36 4.45
CA CYS A 138 7.32 12.69 4.98
C CYS A 138 7.18 13.09 6.45
N THR A 139 8.07 12.55 7.29
CA THR A 139 8.16 12.90 8.71
C THR A 139 9.54 13.51 8.98
N GLU A 140 9.72 14.14 10.14
CA GLU A 140 11.05 14.66 10.53
C GLU A 140 12.10 13.54 10.63
N ALA A 141 11.66 12.30 10.86
CA ALA A 141 12.51 11.12 11.01
C ALA A 141 12.73 10.34 9.70
N GLY A 142 12.11 10.74 8.58
CA GLY A 142 12.25 10.04 7.29
C GLY A 142 10.95 10.04 6.49
N LYS A 143 10.56 8.87 5.97
CA LYS A 143 9.40 8.71 5.08
C LYS A 143 8.55 7.54 5.52
N VAL A 144 7.23 7.73 5.53
CA VAL A 144 6.25 6.66 5.71
C VAL A 144 5.47 6.49 4.42
N VAL A 145 5.53 5.30 3.82
CA VAL A 145 4.65 4.91 2.71
C VAL A 145 3.61 3.94 3.23
N TRP A 146 2.35 4.12 2.85
CA TRP A 146 1.26 3.34 3.38
C TRP A 146 0.23 3.00 2.30
N PHE A 147 -0.50 1.92 2.53
CA PHE A 147 -1.68 1.56 1.75
C PHE A 147 -2.79 1.05 2.66
N GLU A 148 -4.01 1.19 2.18
CA GLU A 148 -5.20 0.65 2.80
C GLU A 148 -5.87 -0.35 1.87
N LEU A 149 -6.36 -1.43 2.46
CA LEU A 149 -7.14 -2.45 1.78
C LEU A 149 -8.45 -2.66 2.57
N HIS A 150 -9.49 -3.05 1.86
CA HIS A 150 -10.76 -3.42 2.48
C HIS A 150 -10.82 -4.93 2.68
N PRO A 151 -10.63 -5.43 3.91
CA PRO A 151 -11.01 -6.79 4.21
C PRO A 151 -12.52 -6.98 4.01
N PRO A 152 -12.98 -8.20 3.67
CA PRO A 152 -14.39 -8.51 3.61
C PRO A 152 -15.11 -8.10 4.90
N ALA A 153 -16.29 -7.48 4.80
CA ALA A 153 -16.99 -6.90 5.95
C ALA A 153 -17.20 -7.91 7.10
N LEU A 154 -17.50 -9.17 6.78
CA LEU A 154 -17.68 -10.25 7.77
C LEU A 154 -16.37 -10.59 8.52
N ALA A 155 -15.23 -10.55 7.83
CA ALA A 155 -13.94 -10.86 8.42
C ALA A 155 -13.47 -9.73 9.35
N LEU A 156 -13.79 -8.48 9.01
CA LEU A 156 -13.41 -7.34 9.81
C LEU A 156 -14.14 -7.24 11.14
N GLU A 157 -15.45 -7.50 11.19
CA GLU A 157 -16.21 -7.46 12.46
C GLU A 157 -15.58 -8.42 13.49
N ALA A 158 -15.25 -9.64 13.05
CA ALA A 158 -14.55 -10.63 13.87
C ALA A 158 -13.13 -10.20 14.30
N ALA A 159 -12.47 -9.37 13.49
CA ALA A 159 -11.14 -8.84 13.79
C ALA A 159 -11.19 -7.71 14.84
N LEU A 160 -12.18 -6.81 14.73
CA LEU A 160 -12.36 -5.69 15.65
C LEU A 160 -12.75 -6.15 17.05
N GLU A 161 -13.54 -7.22 17.16
CA GLU A 161 -13.90 -7.84 18.45
C GLU A 161 -12.70 -8.45 19.20
N LYS A 162 -11.64 -8.83 18.48
CA LYS A 162 -10.43 -9.47 19.05
C LYS A 162 -9.26 -8.51 19.28
N GLY A 163 -9.36 -7.28 18.76
CA GLY A 163 -8.30 -6.26 18.82
C GLY A 163 -8.31 -5.39 20.09
N THR A 164 -9.16 -5.69 21.07
CA THR A 164 -9.22 -5.02 22.39
C THR A 164 -8.63 -5.91 23.46
#